data_AF-A0A2L2WS70-F1
#
_entry.id   AF-A0A2L2WS70-F1
#
_cell.length_a   1.000
_cell.length_b   1.000
_cell.length_c   1.000
_cell.angle_alpha   90.00
_cell.angle_beta   90.00
_cell.angle_gamma   90.00
#
_symmetry.space_group_name_H-M   'P 1'
#
loop_
_entity.id
_entity.type
_entity.pdbx_description
1 polymer ?
#
loop_
_entity_poly.entity_id
_entity_poly.type
_entity_poly.pdbx_seq_one_letter_code
_entity_poly.pdbx_strand_id
1 'polypeptide(L)'
;MDYSYNYGFLREFMESHKLQKRDLLEALGCSDYVSLNKWLDGKVPVHVTAMLRFCNYYNIPMDGFFYDGDSIPCIRPSLPTADSQTLPTDGYGIKEGRGRGIVETRVGARKITSPNQAKAVAEGLERQNDQQRLRDELLIQQKEMEEKDGEAEDTSISYPTSTNSTSVTEHILRLQLEHANDMRRIESEHHDREDRIRRDCQANFDAERNRLMDIIERQNSELSSLYAQMRKGGARYDYVRESGEENED
;
A
#
# COMPACT_ATOMS: atom_id res chain seq x y z
N MET A 1 -13.72 -15.19 11.63
CA MET A 1 -12.75 -14.85 10.56
C MET A 1 -11.50 -14.34 11.23
N ASP A 2 -10.75 -15.26 11.85
CA ASP A 2 -9.50 -14.95 12.54
C ASP A 2 -8.33 -15.10 11.57
N TYR A 3 -8.08 -14.03 10.81
CA TYR A 3 -6.95 -13.96 9.89
C TYR A 3 -5.66 -13.60 10.64
N SER A 4 -4.67 -14.50 10.59
CA SER A 4 -3.36 -14.30 11.21
C SER A 4 -2.24 -14.28 10.16
N TYR A 5 -1.23 -13.43 10.33
CA TYR A 5 -0.10 -13.37 9.40
C TYR A 5 0.89 -14.52 9.65
N ASN A 6 1.34 -15.19 8.59
CA ASN A 6 2.37 -16.22 8.66
C ASN A 6 3.78 -15.62 8.53
N TYR A 7 4.49 -15.54 9.64
CA TYR A 7 5.89 -15.07 9.70
C TYR A 7 6.90 -16.08 9.15
N GLY A 8 6.54 -17.37 9.08
CA GLY A 8 7.38 -18.45 8.58
C GLY A 8 7.36 -18.63 7.06
N PHE A 9 6.36 -18.08 6.38
CA PHE A 9 6.08 -18.33 4.96
C PHE A 9 7.31 -18.16 4.05
N LEU A 10 8.02 -17.03 4.17
CA LEU A 10 9.19 -16.77 3.32
C LEU A 10 10.31 -17.80 3.52
N ARG A 11 10.48 -18.30 4.75
CA ARG A 11 11.50 -19.30 5.08
C ARG A 11 11.12 -20.66 4.49
N GLU A 12 9.89 -21.08 4.70
CA GLU A 12 9.33 -22.32 4.14
C GLU A 12 9.36 -22.31 2.60
N PHE A 13 9.03 -21.17 1.99
CA PHE A 13 9.09 -20.99 0.55
C PHE A 13 10.54 -21.08 0.02
N MET A 14 11.48 -20.45 0.72
CA MET A 14 12.91 -20.51 0.36
C MET A 14 13.46 -21.94 0.44
N GLU A 15 13.12 -22.68 1.49
CA GLU A 15 13.58 -24.05 1.72
C GLU A 15 12.98 -25.03 0.69
N SER A 16 11.68 -24.92 0.42
CA SER A 16 10.98 -25.77 -0.55
C SER A 16 11.50 -25.60 -1.99
N HIS A 17 11.80 -24.36 -2.39
CA HIS A 17 12.26 -24.03 -3.75
C HIS A 17 13.80 -23.94 -3.86
N LYS A 18 14.54 -24.21 -2.78
CA LYS A 18 16.01 -24.14 -2.69
C LYS A 18 16.58 -22.81 -3.20
N LEU A 19 15.88 -21.71 -2.91
CA LEU A 19 16.23 -20.37 -3.38
C LEU A 19 17.39 -19.79 -2.57
N GLN A 20 18.23 -18.97 -3.22
CA GLN A 20 19.25 -18.21 -2.51
C GLN A 20 18.67 -16.90 -1.96
N LYS A 21 19.26 -16.38 -0.89
CA LYS A 21 18.88 -15.08 -0.31
C LYS A 21 18.95 -13.94 -1.35
N ARG A 22 19.84 -14.05 -2.33
CA ARG A 22 19.97 -13.08 -3.44
C ARG A 22 18.71 -13.04 -4.31
N ASP A 23 18.14 -14.20 -4.64
CA ASP A 23 16.96 -14.31 -5.49
C ASP A 23 15.74 -13.73 -4.78
N LEU A 24 15.64 -13.95 -3.46
CA LEU A 24 14.64 -13.33 -2.60
C LEU A 24 14.76 -11.80 -2.53
N LEU A 25 15.98 -11.25 -2.44
CA LEU A 25 16.17 -9.80 -2.49
C LEU A 25 15.67 -9.20 -3.81
N GLU A 26 15.93 -9.89 -4.91
CA GLU A 26 15.45 -9.48 -6.23
C GLU A 26 13.91 -9.53 -6.30
N ALA A 27 13.30 -10.64 -5.87
CA ALA A 27 11.85 -10.83 -5.88
C ALA A 27 11.10 -9.84 -4.97
N LEU A 28 11.64 -9.59 -3.76
CA LEU A 28 11.07 -8.64 -2.78
C LEU A 28 11.40 -7.18 -3.12
N GLY A 29 12.30 -6.94 -4.08
CA GLY A 29 12.75 -5.61 -4.46
C GLY A 29 13.46 -4.86 -3.32
N CYS A 30 14.18 -5.58 -2.47
CA CYS A 30 14.92 -5.04 -1.33
C CYS A 30 16.42 -5.07 -1.60
N SER A 31 17.14 -4.03 -1.18
CA SER A 31 18.61 -3.99 -1.28
C SER A 31 19.31 -4.54 -0.03
N ASP A 32 18.61 -4.64 1.09
CA ASP A 32 19.23 -4.77 2.39
C ASP A 32 19.03 -6.18 2.97
N TYR A 33 20.13 -6.92 3.12
CA TYR A 33 20.14 -8.24 3.76
C TYR A 33 19.67 -8.19 5.23
N VAL A 34 19.84 -7.05 5.90
CA VAL A 34 19.41 -6.85 7.30
C VAL A 34 17.90 -7.00 7.41
N SER A 35 17.15 -6.38 6.49
CA SER A 35 15.70 -6.42 6.46
C SER A 35 15.20 -7.80 6.05
N LEU A 36 15.84 -8.40 5.05
CA LEU A 36 15.53 -9.78 4.64
C LEU A 36 15.71 -10.76 5.79
N ASN A 37 16.82 -10.68 6.54
CA ASN A 37 17.06 -11.58 7.67
C ASN A 37 16.01 -11.37 8.78
N LYS A 38 15.54 -10.14 9.03
CA LYS A 38 14.46 -9.90 10.00
C LYS A 38 13.13 -10.56 9.59
N TRP A 39 12.83 -10.57 8.28
CA TRP A 39 11.65 -11.23 7.75
C TRP A 39 11.80 -12.76 7.78
N LEU A 40 12.94 -13.29 7.35
CA LEU A 40 13.23 -14.72 7.39
C LEU A 40 13.25 -15.26 8.82
N ASP A 41 13.75 -14.48 9.79
CA ASP A 41 13.75 -14.82 11.22
C ASP A 41 12.35 -14.72 11.86
N GLY A 42 11.32 -14.27 11.12
CA GLY A 42 9.97 -14.09 11.63
C GLY A 42 9.86 -13.00 12.70
N LYS A 43 10.80 -12.04 12.75
CA LYS A 43 10.83 -10.97 13.77
C LYS A 43 9.87 -9.83 13.45
N VAL A 44 9.63 -9.57 12.16
CA VAL A 44 8.85 -8.43 11.64
C VAL A 44 8.05 -8.93 10.43
N PRO A 45 6.79 -8.50 10.25
CA PRO A 45 6.04 -8.85 9.05
C PRO A 45 6.69 -8.23 7.79
N VAL A 46 6.48 -8.87 6.65
CA VAL A 46 6.96 -8.34 5.36
C VAL A 46 6.13 -7.11 5.01
N HIS A 47 6.78 -6.08 4.47
CA HIS A 47 6.07 -4.88 4.00
C HIS A 47 5.12 -5.24 2.86
N VAL A 48 3.88 -4.74 2.86
CA VAL A 48 2.85 -5.08 1.86
C VAL A 48 3.34 -4.89 0.41
N THR A 49 4.09 -3.82 0.14
CA THR A 49 4.68 -3.62 -1.20
C THR A 49 5.69 -4.69 -1.59
N ALA A 50 6.50 -5.17 -0.65
CA ALA A 50 7.47 -6.25 -0.91
C ALA A 50 6.75 -7.58 -1.11
N MET A 51 5.70 -7.83 -0.32
CA MET A 51 4.83 -9.00 -0.44
C MET A 51 4.16 -9.06 -1.82
N LEU A 52 3.51 -7.98 -2.26
CA LEU A 52 2.90 -7.89 -3.59
C LEU A 52 3.91 -8.12 -4.73
N ARG A 53 5.12 -7.56 -4.61
CA ARG A 53 6.19 -7.78 -5.60
C ARG A 53 6.62 -9.25 -5.66
N PHE A 54 6.78 -9.87 -4.50
CA PHE A 54 7.15 -11.27 -4.40
C PHE A 54 6.06 -12.18 -4.99
N CYS A 55 4.79 -11.92 -4.66
CA CYS A 55 3.64 -12.62 -5.25
C CYS A 55 3.64 -12.50 -6.78
N ASN A 56 3.89 -11.30 -7.32
CA ASN A 56 3.97 -11.10 -8.77
C ASN A 56 5.21 -11.75 -9.41
N TYR A 57 6.33 -11.85 -8.68
CA TYR A 57 7.56 -12.44 -9.21
C TYR A 57 7.45 -13.96 -9.35
N TYR A 58 6.85 -14.63 -8.37
CA TYR A 58 6.69 -16.09 -8.37
C TYR A 58 5.29 -16.56 -8.78
N ASN A 59 4.39 -15.63 -9.10
CA ASN A 59 2.98 -15.89 -9.44
C ASN A 59 2.25 -16.68 -8.34
N ILE A 60 2.40 -16.24 -7.09
CA ILE A 60 1.81 -16.87 -5.90
C ILE A 60 0.64 -16.01 -5.42
N PRO A 61 -0.50 -16.61 -5.01
CA PRO A 61 -1.58 -15.86 -4.39
C PRO A 61 -1.15 -15.25 -3.05
N MET A 62 -1.63 -14.04 -2.75
CA MET A 62 -1.37 -13.35 -1.48
C MET A 62 -1.81 -14.15 -0.26
N ASP A 63 -2.79 -15.04 -0.43
CA ASP A 63 -3.33 -15.93 0.57
C ASP A 63 -2.25 -16.77 1.27
N GLY A 64 -1.11 -17.07 0.62
CA GLY A 64 -0.02 -17.82 1.26
C GLY A 64 0.60 -17.13 2.49
N PHE A 65 0.48 -15.79 2.57
CA PHE A 65 0.98 -15.02 3.71
C PHE A 65 0.00 -14.96 4.89
N PHE A 66 -1.24 -15.39 4.71
CA PHE A 66 -2.30 -15.27 5.71
C PHE A 66 -2.88 -16.65 6.06
N TYR A 67 -3.01 -16.91 7.35
CA TYR A 67 -3.69 -18.06 7.91
C TYR A 67 -5.13 -17.70 8.22
N ASP A 68 -6.07 -18.50 7.72
CA ASP A 68 -7.48 -18.43 8.08
C ASP A 68 -7.78 -19.57 9.06
N GLY A 69 -7.95 -19.23 10.34
CA GLY A 69 -8.22 -20.20 11.40
C GLY A 69 -9.57 -20.92 11.28
N ASP A 70 -10.49 -20.40 10.47
CA ASP A 70 -11.85 -20.93 10.33
C ASP A 70 -12.04 -21.78 9.05
N SER A 71 -11.04 -21.86 8.18
CA SER A 71 -11.19 -22.50 6.86
C SER A 71 -10.75 -23.97 6.84
N ILE A 72 -11.57 -24.81 6.19
CA ILE A 72 -11.29 -26.23 5.89
C ILE A 72 -10.06 -26.29 4.96
N PRO A 73 -9.12 -27.24 5.15
CA PRO A 73 -7.88 -27.32 4.36
C PRO A 73 -8.18 -27.57 2.88
N CYS A 74 -8.27 -26.49 2.11
CA CYS A 74 -8.24 -26.54 0.65
C CYS A 74 -6.79 -26.84 0.23
N ILE A 75 -6.58 -27.95 -0.46
CA ILE A 75 -5.29 -28.38 -0.99
C ILE A 75 -4.85 -27.34 -2.03
N ARG A 76 -4.08 -26.36 -1.60
CA ARG A 76 -3.30 -25.43 -2.42
C ARG A 76 -1.83 -25.52 -1.99
N PRO A 77 -0.88 -25.38 -2.92
CA PRO A 77 0.53 -25.39 -2.55
C PRO A 77 0.79 -24.19 -1.62
N SER A 78 1.21 -24.48 -0.38
CA SER A 78 1.58 -23.52 0.69
C SER A 78 0.45 -22.83 1.47
N LEU A 79 -0.58 -23.57 1.90
CA LEU A 79 -1.41 -23.08 3.01
C LEU A 79 -0.59 -23.14 4.32
N PRO A 80 -0.56 -22.08 5.14
CA PRO A 80 0.04 -22.13 6.47
C PRO A 80 -0.49 -23.32 7.28
N THR A 81 0.42 -24.13 7.82
CA THR A 81 0.12 -25.31 8.63
C THR A 81 -0.06 -24.89 10.10
N ALA A 82 -0.63 -25.74 10.96
CA ALA A 82 -0.75 -25.47 12.41
C ALA A 82 0.61 -25.15 13.09
N ASP A 83 1.73 -25.55 12.47
CA ASP A 83 3.10 -25.26 12.91
C ASP A 83 3.67 -23.94 12.34
N SER A 84 2.93 -23.26 11.46
CA SER A 84 3.37 -21.99 10.87
C SER A 84 3.45 -20.91 11.93
N GLN A 85 4.50 -20.10 11.86
CA GLN A 85 4.77 -19.07 12.84
C GLN A 85 3.74 -17.93 12.74
N THR A 86 2.71 -17.95 13.59
CA THR A 86 1.64 -16.92 13.63
C THR A 86 1.96 -15.73 14.55
N LEU A 87 3.05 -15.83 15.32
CA LEU A 87 3.53 -14.79 16.23
C LEU A 87 4.97 -14.39 15.91
N PRO A 88 5.34 -13.09 16.02
CA PRO A 88 6.73 -12.68 15.88
C PRO A 88 7.63 -13.39 16.90
N THR A 89 8.86 -13.72 16.50
CA THR A 89 9.81 -14.44 17.36
C THR A 89 10.09 -13.73 18.70
N ASP A 90 10.04 -12.39 18.71
CA ASP A 90 10.25 -11.56 19.91
C ASP A 90 8.93 -11.07 20.57
N GLY A 91 7.78 -11.57 20.10
CA GLY A 91 6.45 -11.08 20.47
C GLY A 91 6.09 -9.71 19.85
N TYR A 92 4.84 -9.29 20.00
CA TYR A 92 4.45 -7.90 19.68
C TYR A 92 5.14 -7.00 20.69
N GLY A 93 6.12 -6.20 20.23
CA GLY A 93 7.02 -5.40 21.07
C GLY A 93 6.38 -4.26 21.88
N ILE A 94 5.35 -4.56 22.66
CA ILE A 94 4.72 -3.70 23.66
C ILE A 94 5.39 -4.01 25.01
N LYS A 95 6.70 -3.83 25.11
CA LYS A 95 7.35 -3.67 26.42
C LYS A 95 7.75 -2.22 26.56
N GLU A 96 7.24 -1.62 27.63
CA GLU A 96 7.45 -0.22 28.01
C GLU A 96 8.93 0.17 27.84
N GLY A 97 9.17 1.20 27.03
CA GLY A 97 10.41 1.96 27.09
C GLY A 97 11.33 1.95 25.87
N ARG A 98 11.21 1.02 24.91
CA ARG A 98 11.97 1.10 23.64
C ARG A 98 11.18 0.46 22.51
N GLY A 99 10.26 1.23 21.92
CA GLY A 99 9.68 0.88 20.64
C GLY A 99 10.82 0.61 19.67
N ARG A 100 11.00 -0.65 19.26
CA ARG A 100 11.87 -0.95 18.11
C ARG A 100 11.22 -0.18 16.96
N GLY A 101 11.88 0.91 16.57
CA GLY A 101 11.34 1.83 15.57
C GLY A 101 10.81 1.06 14.39
N ILE A 102 9.71 1.56 13.82
CA ILE A 102 9.24 1.16 12.49
C ILE A 102 10.50 1.01 11.65
N VAL A 103 10.84 -0.23 11.29
CA VAL A 103 11.96 -0.45 10.38
C VAL A 103 11.41 0.10 9.07
N GLU A 104 11.69 1.37 8.80
CA GLU A 104 11.49 1.99 7.50
C GLU A 104 12.32 1.17 6.52
N THR A 105 11.70 0.09 6.06
CA THR A 105 12.28 -0.74 5.04
C THR A 105 12.08 0.09 3.80
N ARG A 106 13.13 0.78 3.37
CA ARG A 106 13.10 1.58 2.15
C ARG A 106 12.95 0.62 0.98
N VAL A 107 11.72 0.23 0.68
CA VAL A 107 11.39 -0.45 -0.57
C VAL A 107 11.55 0.61 -1.65
N GLY A 108 12.76 0.67 -2.22
CA GLY A 108 13.07 1.66 -3.24
C GLY A 108 12.08 1.57 -4.40
N ALA A 109 11.70 2.73 -4.93
CA ALA A 109 11.15 2.81 -6.27
C ALA A 109 12.26 2.40 -7.26
N ARG A 110 12.23 1.16 -7.75
CA ARG A 110 13.07 0.75 -8.89
C ARG A 110 12.18 0.25 -10.01
N LYS A 111 12.51 0.73 -11.20
CA LYS A 111 12.03 0.28 -12.50
C LYS A 111 12.24 -1.24 -12.60
N ILE A 112 11.39 -1.93 -13.37
CA ILE A 112 11.57 -3.34 -13.72
C ILE A 112 12.96 -3.47 -14.37
N THR A 113 13.97 -3.82 -13.56
CA THR A 113 15.38 -3.77 -13.98
C THR A 113 15.89 -5.12 -14.44
N SER A 114 15.23 -6.23 -14.08
CA SER A 114 15.68 -7.55 -14.51
C SER A 114 14.76 -8.14 -15.60
N PRO A 115 15.34 -8.71 -16.68
CA PRO A 115 14.57 -9.38 -17.73
C PRO A 115 13.79 -10.58 -17.19
N ASN A 116 14.25 -11.20 -16.11
CA ASN A 116 13.56 -12.30 -15.44
C ASN A 116 12.26 -11.84 -14.76
N GLN A 117 12.26 -10.66 -14.13
CA GLN A 117 11.07 -10.07 -13.54
C GLN A 117 10.04 -9.70 -14.60
N ALA A 118 10.48 -9.13 -15.74
CA ALA A 118 9.58 -8.82 -16.85
C ALA A 118 8.94 -10.08 -17.45
N LYS A 119 9.72 -11.15 -17.61
CA LYS A 119 9.23 -12.44 -18.12
C LYS A 119 8.22 -13.08 -17.15
N ALA A 120 8.51 -13.09 -15.86
CA ALA A 120 7.62 -13.67 -14.85
C ALA A 120 6.27 -12.94 -14.77
N VAL A 121 6.27 -11.60 -14.88
CA VAL A 121 5.05 -10.79 -14.92
C VAL A 121 4.25 -11.04 -16.20
N ALA A 122 4.92 -11.13 -17.35
CA ALA A 122 4.25 -11.41 -18.62
C ALA A 122 3.59 -12.81 -18.62
N GLU A 123 4.31 -13.82 -18.14
CA GLU A 123 3.79 -15.19 -18.01
C GLU A 123 2.65 -15.28 -16.98
N GLY A 124 2.73 -14.53 -15.89
CA GLY A 124 1.65 -14.41 -14.90
C GLY A 124 0.38 -13.81 -15.50
N LEU A 125 0.52 -12.74 -16.28
CA LEU A 125 -0.60 -12.06 -16.93
C LEU A 125 -1.27 -12.95 -17.99
N GLU A 126 -0.48 -13.74 -18.72
CA GLU A 126 -0.98 -14.70 -19.70
C GLU A 126 -1.82 -15.80 -19.01
N ARG A 127 -1.33 -16.40 -17.93
CA ARG A 127 -2.09 -17.39 -17.15
C ARG A 127 -3.37 -16.81 -16.54
N GLN A 128 -3.33 -15.58 -16.07
CA GLN A 128 -4.52 -14.91 -15.52
C GLN A 128 -5.57 -14.69 -16.62
N ASN A 129 -5.14 -14.25 -17.81
CA ASN A 129 -6.03 -14.12 -18.96
C ASN A 129 -6.61 -15.47 -19.39
N ASP A 130 -5.82 -16.54 -19.38
CA ASP A 130 -6.30 -17.88 -19.71
C ASP A 130 -7.33 -18.39 -18.69
N GLN A 131 -7.11 -18.15 -17.40
CA GLN A 131 -8.08 -18.46 -16.34
C GLN A 131 -9.37 -17.65 -16.49
N GLN A 132 -9.27 -16.37 -16.87
CA GLN A 132 -10.44 -15.54 -17.16
C GLN A 132 -11.20 -16.05 -18.38
N ARG A 133 -10.49 -16.40 -19.47
CA ARG A 133 -11.11 -17.00 -20.66
C ARG A 133 -11.83 -18.30 -20.35
N LEU A 134 -11.21 -19.19 -19.58
CA LEU A 134 -11.87 -20.43 -19.14
C LEU A 134 -13.12 -20.16 -18.29
N ARG A 135 -13.07 -19.14 -17.43
CA ARG A 135 -14.23 -18.74 -16.63
C ARG A 135 -15.36 -18.19 -17.50
N ASP A 136 -15.02 -17.37 -18.49
CA ASP A 136 -15.96 -16.78 -19.44
C ASP A 136 -16.56 -17.86 -20.36
N GLU A 137 -15.76 -18.81 -20.83
CA GLU A 137 -16.20 -19.98 -21.59
C GLU A 137 -17.15 -20.86 -20.78
N LEU A 138 -16.87 -21.10 -19.49
CA LEU A 138 -17.78 -21.83 -18.60
C LEU A 138 -19.09 -21.08 -18.36
N LEU A 139 -19.05 -19.76 -18.22
CA LEU A 139 -20.24 -18.92 -18.11
C LEU A 139 -21.08 -18.94 -19.39
N ILE A 140 -20.43 -18.90 -20.56
CA ILE A 140 -21.10 -19.01 -21.86
C ILE A 140 -21.71 -20.40 -22.02
N GLN A 141 -21.00 -21.48 -21.67
CA GLN A 141 -21.56 -22.84 -21.72
C GLN A 141 -22.72 -23.03 -20.75
N GLN A 142 -22.66 -22.46 -19.54
CA GLN A 142 -23.81 -22.47 -18.62
C GLN A 142 -25.01 -21.75 -19.21
N LYS A 143 -24.80 -20.59 -19.83
CA LYS A 143 -25.84 -19.82 -20.49
C LYS A 143 -26.39 -20.52 -21.74
N GLU A 144 -25.55 -21.17 -22.52
CA GLU A 144 -25.95 -21.96 -23.70
C GLU A 144 -26.71 -23.24 -23.33
N MET A 145 -26.40 -23.86 -22.17
CA MET A 145 -27.21 -24.96 -21.65
C MET A 145 -28.58 -24.46 -21.15
N GLU A 146 -28.63 -23.28 -20.53
CA GLU A 146 -29.90 -22.62 -20.17
C GLU A 146 -30.73 -22.19 -21.40
N GLU A 147 -30.09 -21.81 -22.51
CA GLU A 147 -30.77 -21.46 -23.76
C GLU A 147 -31.18 -22.71 -24.58
N LYS A 148 -30.39 -23.80 -24.56
CA LYS A 148 -30.73 -25.06 -25.25
C LYS A 148 -31.87 -25.85 -24.59
N ASP A 149 -32.11 -25.67 -23.30
CA ASP A 149 -33.32 -26.17 -22.64
C ASP A 149 -34.57 -25.34 -23.02
N GLY A 150 -34.41 -24.24 -23.79
CA GLY A 150 -35.48 -23.37 -24.26
C GLY A 150 -35.97 -23.61 -25.70
N GLU A 151 -35.32 -24.46 -26.50
CA GLU A 151 -35.59 -24.58 -27.96
C GLU A 151 -35.87 -26.02 -28.46
N ALA A 152 -36.51 -26.88 -27.65
CA ALA A 152 -37.04 -28.17 -28.11
C ALA A 152 -38.56 -28.30 -27.95
N GLU A 153 -39.23 -28.27 -29.10
CA GLU A 153 -40.55 -28.83 -29.45
C GLU A 153 -41.83 -28.36 -28.75
N ASP A 154 -42.61 -27.63 -29.56
CA ASP A 154 -44.06 -27.51 -29.51
C ASP A 154 -44.73 -28.88 -29.74
N THR A 155 -44.99 -29.67 -28.67
CA THR A 155 -46.09 -30.64 -28.63
C THR A 155 -46.55 -30.91 -27.18
N SER A 156 -47.60 -30.18 -26.79
CA SER A 156 -48.60 -30.50 -25.75
C SER A 156 -48.15 -31.21 -24.46
N ILE A 157 -47.72 -30.45 -23.44
CA ILE A 157 -48.12 -30.69 -22.05
C ILE A 157 -48.31 -29.34 -21.35
N SER A 158 -49.53 -29.07 -20.87
CA SER A 158 -49.84 -27.91 -20.04
C SER A 158 -49.15 -28.06 -18.68
N TYR A 159 -48.18 -27.20 -18.39
CA TYR A 159 -47.72 -26.95 -17.03
C TYR A 159 -48.15 -25.55 -16.60
N PRO A 160 -48.59 -25.37 -15.35
CA PRO A 160 -49.11 -24.10 -14.87
C PRO A 160 -47.96 -23.08 -14.82
N THR A 161 -48.15 -21.93 -15.47
CA THR A 161 -47.28 -20.77 -15.36
C THR A 161 -47.18 -20.36 -13.89
N SER A 162 -46.06 -20.70 -13.25
CA SER A 162 -45.72 -20.19 -11.93
C SER A 162 -45.25 -18.75 -12.08
N THR A 163 -46.10 -17.81 -11.69
CA THR A 163 -45.85 -16.37 -11.59
C THR A 163 -44.69 -15.98 -10.67
N ASN A 164 -43.99 -16.96 -10.08
CA ASN A 164 -42.91 -16.74 -9.11
C ASN A 164 -41.53 -16.52 -9.75
N SER A 165 -41.24 -17.04 -10.95
CA SER A 165 -39.89 -16.94 -11.54
C SER A 165 -39.55 -15.53 -12.02
N THR A 166 -40.52 -14.80 -12.57
CA THR A 166 -40.39 -13.38 -12.93
C THR A 166 -40.22 -12.49 -11.70
N SER A 167 -40.83 -12.84 -10.57
CA SER A 167 -40.66 -12.14 -9.29
C SER A 167 -39.25 -12.28 -8.72
N VAL A 168 -38.59 -13.44 -8.90
CA VAL A 168 -37.24 -13.68 -8.37
C VAL A 168 -36.20 -12.95 -9.20
N THR A 169 -36.32 -12.97 -10.52
CA THR A 169 -35.41 -12.25 -11.41
C THR A 169 -35.54 -10.72 -11.24
N GLU A 170 -36.76 -10.20 -11.11
CA GLU A 170 -36.99 -8.77 -10.82
C GLU A 170 -36.40 -8.36 -9.45
N HIS A 171 -36.49 -9.25 -8.45
CA HIS A 171 -35.90 -9.00 -7.12
C HIS A 171 -34.37 -8.99 -7.16
N ILE A 172 -33.75 -9.91 -7.89
CA ILE A 172 -32.29 -9.95 -8.08
C ILE A 172 -31.81 -8.68 -8.79
N LEU A 173 -32.51 -8.23 -9.83
CA LEU A 173 -32.17 -6.99 -10.54
C LEU A 173 -32.28 -5.75 -9.64
N ARG A 174 -33.29 -5.68 -8.75
CA ARG A 174 -33.39 -4.61 -7.75
C ARG A 174 -32.22 -4.61 -6.77
N LEU A 175 -31.83 -5.78 -6.26
CA LEU A 175 -30.68 -5.93 -5.37
C LEU A 175 -29.37 -5.50 -6.06
N GLN A 176 -29.18 -5.86 -7.33
CA GLN A 176 -28.01 -5.44 -8.10
C GLN A 176 -27.98 -3.92 -8.33
N LEU A 177 -29.14 -3.32 -8.62
CA LEU A 177 -29.26 -1.88 -8.80
C LEU A 177 -28.98 -1.11 -7.50
N GLU A 178 -29.49 -1.61 -6.38
CA GLU A 178 -29.27 -1.03 -5.05
C GLU A 178 -27.78 -1.09 -4.66
N HIS A 179 -27.14 -2.25 -4.85
CA HIS A 179 -25.72 -2.41 -4.62
C HIS A 179 -24.88 -1.47 -5.51
N ALA A 180 -25.24 -1.32 -6.80
CA ALA A 180 -24.55 -0.39 -7.70
C ALA A 180 -24.72 1.08 -7.28
N ASN A 181 -25.85 1.44 -6.67
CA ASN A 181 -26.08 2.79 -6.14
C ASN A 181 -25.31 3.02 -4.84
N ASP A 182 -25.25 2.04 -3.95
CA ASP A 182 -24.46 2.11 -2.72
C ASP A 182 -22.96 2.23 -3.02
N MET A 183 -22.45 1.46 -3.99
CA MET A 183 -21.06 1.59 -4.45
C MET A 183 -20.74 3.01 -4.94
N ARG A 184 -21.61 3.58 -5.78
CA ARG A 184 -21.46 4.97 -6.24
C ARG A 184 -21.52 5.99 -5.10
N ARG A 185 -22.37 5.76 -4.10
CA ARG A 185 -22.46 6.63 -2.91
C ARG A 185 -21.16 6.58 -2.12
N ILE A 186 -20.64 5.38 -1.84
CA ILE A 186 -19.39 5.18 -1.12
C ILE A 186 -18.23 5.83 -1.87
N GLU A 187 -18.12 5.64 -3.18
CA GLU A 187 -17.09 6.28 -4.01
C GLU A 187 -17.16 7.81 -3.93
N SER A 188 -18.36 8.40 -4.02
CA SER A 188 -18.56 9.83 -3.87
C SER A 188 -18.15 10.34 -2.48
N GLU A 189 -18.53 9.62 -1.42
CA GLU A 189 -18.17 9.98 -0.04
C GLU A 189 -16.66 9.92 0.19
N HIS A 190 -15.98 8.91 -0.37
CA HIS A 190 -14.52 8.79 -0.34
C HIS A 190 -13.84 9.93 -1.09
N HIS A 191 -14.33 10.26 -2.28
CA HIS A 191 -13.80 11.38 -3.08
C HIS A 191 -13.94 12.71 -2.33
N ASP A 192 -15.12 12.99 -1.76
CA ASP A 192 -15.35 14.20 -0.97
C ASP A 192 -14.48 14.26 0.30
N ARG A 193 -14.14 13.10 0.87
CA ARG A 193 -13.24 13.02 2.02
C ARG A 193 -11.79 13.30 1.61
N GLU A 194 -11.33 12.77 0.50
CA GLU A 194 -10.00 13.06 -0.04
C GLU A 194 -9.84 14.55 -0.39
N ASP A 195 -10.87 15.15 -0.99
CA ASP A 195 -10.85 16.56 -1.36
C ASP A 195 -10.87 17.49 -0.15
N ARG A 196 -11.54 17.07 0.94
CA ARG A 196 -11.44 17.76 2.24
C ARG A 196 -10.03 17.69 2.79
N ILE A 197 -9.43 16.50 2.84
CA ILE A 197 -8.06 16.32 3.34
C ILE A 197 -7.06 17.14 2.51
N ARG A 198 -7.18 17.14 1.18
CA ARG A 198 -6.32 17.94 0.30
C ARG A 198 -6.42 19.44 0.60
N ARG A 199 -7.64 19.96 0.78
CA ARG A 199 -7.86 21.37 1.13
C ARG A 199 -7.27 21.71 2.50
N ASP A 200 -7.48 20.86 3.50
CA ASP A 200 -6.96 21.08 4.85
C ASP A 200 -5.44 21.03 4.89
N CYS A 201 -4.82 20.07 4.18
CA CYS A 201 -3.38 20.01 4.03
C CYS A 201 -2.83 21.28 3.37
N GLN A 202 -3.45 21.72 2.26
CA GLN A 202 -3.03 22.93 1.55
C GLN A 202 -3.15 24.18 2.45
N ALA A 203 -4.27 24.32 3.17
CA ALA A 203 -4.48 25.43 4.09
C ALA A 203 -3.45 25.45 5.23
N ASN A 204 -3.12 24.28 5.80
CA ASN A 204 -2.06 24.17 6.81
C ASN A 204 -0.68 24.55 6.26
N PHE A 205 -0.33 24.06 5.07
CA PHE A 205 0.92 24.42 4.42
C PHE A 205 1.01 25.93 4.16
N ASP A 206 -0.05 26.55 3.66
CA ASP A 206 -0.08 27.99 3.39
C ASP A 206 -0.02 28.81 4.70
N ALA A 207 -0.68 28.35 5.76
CA ALA A 207 -0.58 28.98 7.09
C ALA A 207 0.83 28.91 7.67
N GLU A 208 1.49 27.75 7.56
CA GLU A 208 2.86 27.57 8.06
C GLU A 208 3.88 28.34 7.22
N ARG A 209 3.69 28.39 5.90
CA ARG A 209 4.47 29.25 5.00
C ARG A 209 4.37 30.71 5.41
N ASN A 210 3.17 31.22 5.64
CA ASN A 210 2.97 32.62 6.04
C ASN A 210 3.62 32.90 7.40
N ARG A 211 3.47 31.99 8.37
CA ARG A 211 4.15 32.10 9.67
C ARG A 211 5.67 32.18 9.54
N LEU A 212 6.27 31.38 8.65
CA LEU A 212 7.72 31.41 8.41
C LEU A 212 8.15 32.71 7.72
N MET A 213 7.36 33.21 6.77
CA MET A 213 7.61 34.51 6.13
C MET A 213 7.60 35.65 7.16
N ASP A 214 6.62 35.68 8.07
CA ASP A 214 6.55 36.68 9.14
C ASP A 214 7.78 36.65 10.06
N ILE A 215 8.28 35.44 10.38
CA ILE A 215 9.50 35.27 11.19
C ILE A 215 10.71 35.82 10.44
N ILE A 216 10.85 35.52 9.15
CA ILE A 216 11.96 35.99 8.31
C ILE A 216 11.91 37.52 8.20
N GLU A 217 10.74 38.12 7.95
CA GLU A 217 10.58 39.57 7.90
C GLU A 217 10.96 40.23 9.23
N ARG A 218 10.54 39.67 10.36
CA ARG A 218 10.92 40.15 11.69
C ARG A 218 12.44 40.09 11.88
N GLN A 219 13.08 38.96 11.60
CA GLN A 219 14.52 38.81 11.74
C GLN A 219 15.30 39.75 10.82
N ASN A 220 14.84 39.94 9.57
CA ASN A 220 15.43 40.89 8.64
C ASN A 220 15.30 42.33 9.14
N SER A 221 14.18 42.69 9.76
CA SER A 221 13.98 44.01 10.35
C SER A 221 14.90 44.25 11.56
N GLU A 222 15.10 43.24 12.40
CA GLU A 222 16.01 43.28 13.56
C GLU A 222 17.47 43.40 13.11
N LEU A 223 17.89 42.62 12.11
CA LEU A 223 19.21 42.72 11.49
C LEU A 223 19.42 44.12 10.88
N SER A 224 18.45 44.64 10.13
CA SER A 224 18.52 45.97 9.53
C SER A 224 18.67 47.06 10.60
N SER A 225 17.94 46.94 11.71
CA SER A 225 18.04 47.82 12.88
C SER A 225 19.43 47.76 13.52
N LEU A 226 19.98 46.55 13.72
CA LEU A 226 21.33 46.34 14.24
C LEU A 226 22.39 46.97 13.33
N TYR A 227 22.32 46.77 12.02
CA TYR A 227 23.22 47.42 11.06
C TYR A 227 23.11 48.94 11.10
N ALA A 228 21.90 49.50 11.24
CA ALA A 228 21.68 50.94 11.37
C ALA A 228 22.24 51.50 12.69
N GLN A 229 22.13 50.76 13.80
CA GLN A 229 22.72 51.13 15.09
C GLN A 229 24.25 51.09 15.05
N MET A 230 24.84 50.05 14.46
CA MET A 230 26.30 49.96 14.28
C MET A 230 26.83 51.13 13.42
N ARG A 231 26.11 51.51 12.36
CA ARG A 231 26.47 52.66 11.52
C ARG A 231 26.39 53.99 12.30
N LYS A 232 25.43 54.15 13.22
CA LYS A 232 25.33 55.33 14.10
C LYS A 232 26.37 55.32 15.23
N GLY A 233 26.75 54.15 15.74
CA GLY A 233 27.78 53.98 16.78
C GLY A 233 29.20 54.22 16.27
N GLY A 234 29.49 53.86 15.01
CA GLY A 234 30.77 54.14 14.35
C GLY A 234 31.03 55.63 14.14
N ALA A 235 29.99 56.43 13.89
CA ALA A 235 30.12 57.87 13.71
C ALA A 235 30.46 58.65 14.99
N ARG A 236 30.45 58.03 16.17
CA ARG A 236 30.78 58.68 17.45
C ARG A 236 32.26 58.57 17.85
N TYR A 237 33.03 57.71 17.19
CA TYR A 237 34.45 57.48 17.52
C TYR A 237 35.45 58.25 16.62
N ASP A 238 34.99 58.95 15.58
CA ASP A 238 35.87 59.66 14.65
C ASP A 238 35.99 61.17 14.91
N TYR A 239 35.44 61.70 16.03
CA TYR A 239 35.42 63.15 16.31
C TYR A 239 36.19 63.60 17.57
N VAL A 240 37.11 62.79 18.10
CA VAL A 240 37.90 63.12 19.32
C VAL A 240 39.41 62.99 19.11
N ARG A 241 39.91 62.98 17.87
CA ARG A 241 41.36 62.84 17.60
C ARG A 241 41.97 63.95 16.74
N GLU A 242 41.41 65.16 16.79
CA GLU A 242 42.03 66.36 16.21
C GLU A 242 41.78 67.57 17.12
N SER A 243 42.36 67.57 18.33
CA SER A 243 42.55 68.82 19.10
C SER A 243 43.53 68.58 20.27
N GLY A 244 44.72 69.18 20.18
CA GLY A 244 45.79 69.15 21.18
C GLY A 244 46.83 68.07 20.86
N GLU A 245 48.11 68.36 20.65
CA GLU A 245 48.93 69.44 21.19
C GLU A 245 49.95 69.89 20.14
N GLU A 246 49.89 71.18 19.79
CA GLU A 246 51.07 71.96 19.41
C GLU A 246 51.74 72.45 20.72
N ASN A 247 53.07 72.49 20.69
CA ASN A 247 54.00 73.34 21.48
C ASN A 247 54.79 72.74 22.66
N GLU A 248 56.10 73.10 22.60
CA GLU A 248 57.11 73.25 23.66
C GLU A 248 57.64 71.94 24.28
N ASP A 249 58.94 71.64 24.33
CA ASP A 249 60.22 72.30 24.02
C ASP A 249 61.30 71.22 23.73
#